data_AF-A0A7Z2SUL2-F1
#
_entry.id   AF-A0A7Z2SUL2-F1
#
_cell.length_a   1.000
_cell.length_b   1.000
_cell.length_c   1.000
_cell.angle_alpha   90.00
_cell.angle_beta   90.00
_cell.angle_gamma   90.00
#
_symmetry.space_group_name_H-M   'P 1'
#
loop_
_entity.id
_entity.type
_entity.pdbx_description
1 polymer ?
#
loop_
_entity_poly.entity_id
_entity_poly.type
_entity_poly.pdbx_seq_one_letter_code
_entity_poly.pdbx_strand_id
1 'polypeptide(L)' 'MKNHLRTAVETMREHYIQKLIEAGQFHASDEVLHSLTLTELETLAARIHRP' A
#
# COMPACT_ATOMS: atom_id res chain seq x y z
N MET A 1 -5.58 23.80 9.21
CA MET A 1 -6.13 23.02 8.08
C MET A 1 -5.05 22.78 7.01
N LYS A 2 -4.01 21.97 7.28
CA LYS A 2 -2.95 21.74 6.27
C LYS A 2 -2.57 20.30 5.98
N ASN A 3 -3.13 19.31 6.69
CA ASN A 3 -2.66 17.93 6.53
C ASN A 3 -3.72 16.92 6.08
N HIS A 4 -4.98 17.33 5.80
CA HIS A 4 -6.02 16.38 5.41
C HIS A 4 -5.66 15.57 4.16
N LEU A 5 -5.01 16.21 3.17
CA LEU A 5 -4.54 15.51 1.97
C LEU A 5 -3.40 14.54 2.29
N ARG A 6 -2.43 14.94 3.10
CA ARG A 6 -1.31 14.09 3.51
C ARG A 6 -1.82 12.87 4.29
N THR A 7 -2.71 13.08 5.25
CA THR A 7 -3.32 12.01 6.04
C THR A 7 -4.12 11.06 5.15
N ALA A 8 -4.91 11.58 4.20
CA ALA A 8 -5.65 10.73 3.27
C ALA A 8 -4.70 9.86 2.42
N VAL A 9 -3.60 10.43 1.92
CA VAL A 9 -2.58 9.69 1.16
C VAL A 9 -1.88 8.64 2.02
N GLU A 10 -1.51 8.97 3.26
CA GLU A 10 -0.91 8.04 4.22
C GLU A 10 -1.86 6.87 4.53
N THR A 11 -3.15 7.15 4.80
CA THR A 11 -4.18 6.12 5.02
C THR A 11 -4.36 5.22 3.79
N MET A 12 -4.39 5.78 2.58
CA MET A 12 -4.46 4.98 1.36
C MET A 12 -3.22 4.10 1.18
N ARG A 13 -2.04 4.63 1.50
CA ARG A 13 -0.78 3.88 1.43
C ARG A 13 -0.81 2.67 2.37
N GLU A 14 -1.20 2.90 3.62
CA GLU A 14 -1.34 1.83 4.63
C GLU A 14 -2.36 0.78 4.21
N HIS A 15 -3.49 1.19 3.61
CA HIS A 15 -4.50 0.27 3.10
C HIS A 15 -3.93 -0.71 2.06
N TYR A 16 -3.17 -0.23 1.07
CA TYR A 16 -2.57 -1.11 0.07
C TYR A 16 -1.46 -2.00 0.64
N ILE A 17 -0.65 -1.48 1.58
CA ILE A 17 0.37 -2.28 2.27
C ILE A 17 -0.29 -3.45 3.02
N GLN A 18 -1.34 -3.18 3.80
CA GLN A 18 -2.06 -4.24 4.52
C GLN A 18 -2.65 -5.26 3.55
N LYS A 19 -3.26 -4.81 2.45
CA LYS A 19 -3.81 -5.71 1.42
C LYS A 19 -2.75 -6.63 0.79
N LEU A 20 -1.55 -6.11 0.54
CA LEU A 20 -0.41 -6.87 0.01
C LEU A 20 0.10 -7.93 1.01
N ILE A 21 0.11 -7.60 2.30
CA ILE A 21 0.48 -8.51 3.38
C ILE A 21 -0.59 -9.61 3.58
N GLU A 22 -1.86 -9.22 3.63
CA GLU A 22 -3.00 -10.14 3.78
C GLU A 22 -3.10 -11.15 2.62
N ALA A 23 -2.72 -10.74 1.42
CA ALA A 23 -2.63 -11.60 0.25
C ALA A 23 -1.42 -12.56 0.27
N GLY A 24 -0.53 -12.44 1.25
CA GLY A 24 0.69 -13.24 1.37
C GLY A 24 1.75 -12.93 0.31
N GLN A 25 1.65 -11.81 -0.41
CA GLN A 25 2.66 -11.40 -1.40
C GLN A 25 3.90 -10.80 -0.76
N PHE A 26 3.75 -10.17 0.41
CA PHE A 26 4.83 -9.53 1.15
C PHE A 26 4.71 -9.81 2.65
N HIS A 27 5.84 -9.76 3.35
CA HIS A 27 5.88 -9.79 4.80
C HIS A 27 5.76 -8.39 5.40
N ALA A 28 5.20 -8.28 6.60
CA ALA A 28 5.13 -6.99 7.30
C ALA A 28 6.52 -6.38 7.61
N SER A 29 7.57 -7.21 7.63
CA SER A 29 8.95 -6.79 7.82
C SER A 29 9.66 -6.39 6.53
N ASP A 30 9.01 -6.51 5.37
CA ASP A 30 9.60 -6.13 4.09
C ASP A 30 9.68 -4.61 3.98
N GLU A 31 10.88 -4.06 4.22
CA GLU A 31 11.16 -2.62 4.12
C GLU A 31 10.84 -2.04 2.73
N VAL A 32 10.86 -2.90 1.70
CA VAL A 32 10.49 -2.50 0.34
C VAL A 32 9.08 -1.92 0.29
N LEU A 33 8.11 -2.44 1.07
CA LEU A 33 6.73 -1.94 1.11
C LEU A 33 6.66 -0.46 1.53
N HIS A 34 7.55 -0.02 2.41
CA HIS A 34 7.58 1.37 2.89
C HIS A 34 8.32 2.32 1.95
N SER A 35 9.14 1.79 1.04
CA SER A 35 9.84 2.54 0.00
C SER A 35 8.99 2.80 -1.25
N LEU A 36 7.93 2.00 -1.45
CA LEU A 36 7.05 2.12 -2.61
C LEU A 36 6.16 3.36 -2.54
N THR A 37 5.92 3.95 -3.71
CA THR A 37 4.95 5.01 -3.91
C THR A 37 3.52 4.45 -3.87
N LEU A 38 2.54 5.34 -3.65
CA LEU A 38 1.13 4.95 -3.60
C LEU A 38 0.68 4.24 -4.89
N THR A 39 1.11 4.73 -6.06
CA THR A 39 0.75 4.16 -7.36
C THR A 39 1.37 2.79 -7.59
N GLU A 40 2.58 2.55 -7.09
CA GLU A 40 3.20 1.22 -7.16
C GLU A 40 2.47 0.21 -6.28
N LEU A 41 2.11 0.60 -5.06
CA LEU A 41 1.31 -0.23 -4.15
C LEU A 41 -0.07 -0.55 -4.74
N GLU A 42 -0.74 0.44 -5.35
CA GLU A 42 -2.00 0.25 -6.05
C GLU A 42 -1.85 -0.74 -7.22
N THR A 43 -0.79 -0.60 -8.02
CA THR A 43 -0.50 -1.49 -9.15
C THR A 43 -0.27 -2.93 -8.70
N LEU A 44 0.47 -3.12 -7.61
CA LEU A 44 0.69 -4.45 -7.04
C LEU A 44 -0.60 -5.04 -6.49
N ALA A 45 -1.40 -4.25 -5.75
CA ALA A 45 -2.68 -4.68 -5.23
C ALA A 45 -3.68 -5.05 -6.33
N ALA A 46 -3.69 -4.32 -7.45
CA ALA A 46 -4.51 -4.63 -8.62
C ALA A 46 -4.12 -5.96 -9.28
N ARG A 47 -2.84 -6.34 -9.25
CA ARG A 47 -2.37 -7.63 -9.79
C ARG A 47 -2.84 -8.82 -8.95
N ILE A 48 -2.93 -8.66 -7.62
CA ILE A 48 -3.44 -9.71 -6.72
C ILE A 48 -4.92 -9.98 -6.99
N HIS A 49 -5.69 -8.93 -7.31
CA HIS A 49 -7.14 -9.06 -7.53
C HIS A 49 -7.53 -9.58 -8.92
N ARG A 50 -6.57 -9.86 -9.79
CA ARG A 50 -6.85 -10.45 -11.10
C ARG A 50 -6.91 -11.98 -10.97
N PRO A 51 -8.08 -12.62 -11.21
CA PRO A 51 -8.17 -14.08 -11.26
C PRO A 51 -7.37 -14.66 -12.44
#